data_AF-A0A640W2B7-F1
#
_entry.id   AF-A0A640W2B7-F1
#
_cell.length_a   1.000
_cell.length_b   1.000
_cell.length_c   1.000
_cell.angle_alpha   90.00
_cell.angle_beta   90.00
_cell.angle_gamma   90.00
#
_symmetry.space_group_name_H-M   'P 1'
#
loop_
_entity.id
_entity.type
_entity.pdbx_description
1 polymer ?
#
loop_
_entity_poly.entity_id
_entity_poly.type
_entity_poly.pdbx_seq_one_letter_code
_entity_poly.pdbx_strand_id
1 'polypeptide(L)'
;MVWSGDTDGDGKTEVVASAGTNTVYALNYESGTWVPDIVASGLSAHPYGVACGDLDGDGIDEIGFGLRSTDAYIYKWNSSTSSYQQVWHYNYAGEDDIIEGIAIGDVDGDGQPEFLVGPTHVHVIKWNGTGYYEAYTITDTQGMLAGVVVGDFDSDGLNEVKACDILSGIGKEWIEKYHPEPSWITITPRSGTLAPGEQENISISIDTTNFTTGVTSLFLGVNTNDPDESSVKMPLYISVPSFVTKEIALQTGWNFITIPVDLKLNASALYSMISGCSMILKWNNSKNDFDVYVPGSPNNFAIENGIGYFISVNSNTNLSVTGMLIGNVNILLAIGWNSLGWFNPEQTNASNIYNSIAGCNIVLRWNNSRNDFDVYVPGAPDFVIRQGDGFFVSVNQQSQWHGS
;
A
#
# COMPACT_ATOMS: atom_id res chain seq x y z
N MET A 1 -28.16 28.37 17.08
CA MET A 1 -27.85 27.11 17.79
C MET A 1 -27.04 27.36 19.05
N VAL A 2 -26.89 26.33 19.88
CA VAL A 2 -26.05 26.35 21.08
C VAL A 2 -25.19 25.08 21.12
N TRP A 3 -24.00 25.20 21.68
CA TRP A 3 -23.08 24.09 21.97
C TRP A 3 -22.37 24.35 23.30
N SER A 4 -21.52 23.43 23.73
CA SER A 4 -20.71 23.61 24.94
C SER A 4 -19.33 22.96 24.80
N GLY A 5 -18.30 23.60 25.35
CA GLY A 5 -16.90 23.15 25.32
C GLY A 5 -16.04 23.96 26.29
N ASP A 6 -14.82 23.50 26.57
CA ASP A 6 -13.80 24.29 27.30
C ASP A 6 -13.05 25.15 26.28
N THR A 7 -13.65 26.29 25.97
CA THR A 7 -13.28 27.13 24.81
C THR A 7 -12.25 28.18 25.14
N ASP A 8 -11.96 28.41 26.42
CA ASP A 8 -10.89 29.30 26.88
C ASP A 8 -9.76 28.62 27.68
N GLY A 9 -9.87 27.31 27.90
CA GLY A 9 -8.84 26.46 28.49
C GLY A 9 -8.73 26.61 30.00
N ASP A 10 -9.77 27.12 30.67
CA ASP A 10 -9.76 27.31 32.12
C ASP A 10 -10.20 26.06 32.91
N GLY A 11 -10.57 24.99 32.21
CA GLY A 11 -11.05 23.73 32.78
C GLY A 11 -12.53 23.73 33.15
N LYS A 12 -13.28 24.79 32.82
CA LYS A 12 -14.74 24.85 32.89
C LYS A 12 -15.32 24.76 31.48
N THR A 13 -16.63 24.60 31.43
CA THR A 13 -17.36 24.45 30.17
C THR A 13 -18.18 25.71 29.92
N GLU A 14 -17.94 26.34 28.79
CA GLU A 14 -18.70 27.48 28.31
C GLU A 14 -19.93 26.99 27.53
N VAL A 15 -20.96 27.82 27.52
CA VAL A 15 -22.08 27.66 26.59
C VAL A 15 -21.86 28.58 25.42
N VAL A 16 -21.62 28.03 24.24
CA VAL A 16 -21.46 28.80 23.02
C VAL A 16 -22.81 28.95 22.34
N ALA A 17 -23.18 30.18 21.96
CA ALA A 17 -24.46 30.49 21.37
C ALA A 17 -24.33 31.43 20.18
N SER A 18 -24.92 31.03 19.05
CA SER A 18 -25.12 31.92 17.91
C SER A 18 -26.35 32.80 18.15
N ALA A 19 -26.17 34.11 18.27
CA ALA A 19 -27.24 35.04 18.61
C ALA A 19 -27.79 35.78 17.38
N GLY A 20 -29.05 36.23 17.48
CA GLY A 20 -29.75 37.04 16.47
C GLY A 20 -29.11 38.39 16.11
N THR A 21 -28.01 38.76 16.76
CA THR A 21 -27.32 40.05 16.66
C THR A 21 -26.06 39.99 15.80
N ASN A 22 -25.98 39.08 14.81
CA ASN A 22 -24.77 38.84 14.00
C ASN A 22 -23.50 38.67 14.85
N THR A 23 -23.67 37.97 15.99
CA THR A 23 -22.65 37.82 17.02
C THR A 23 -22.71 36.38 17.55
N VAL A 24 -21.55 35.80 17.82
CA VAL A 24 -21.40 34.52 18.54
C VAL A 24 -20.84 34.85 19.93
N TYR A 25 -21.44 34.25 20.96
CA TYR A 25 -21.03 34.43 22.34
C TYR A 25 -20.58 33.10 22.95
N ALA A 26 -19.59 33.15 23.84
CA ALA A 26 -19.29 32.10 24.79
C ALA A 26 -19.74 32.59 26.17
N LEU A 27 -20.57 31.83 26.87
CA LEU A 27 -21.10 32.21 28.16
C LEU A 27 -20.36 31.44 29.26
N ASN A 28 -19.69 32.19 30.12
CA ASN A 28 -18.95 31.72 31.28
C ASN A 28 -19.84 31.65 32.52
N TYR A 29 -19.74 30.58 33.32
CA TYR A 29 -20.46 30.49 34.59
C TYR A 29 -19.61 31.02 35.75
N GLU A 30 -19.90 32.26 36.14
CA GLU A 30 -19.16 32.97 37.18
C GLU A 30 -20.07 33.38 38.34
N SER A 31 -19.68 33.02 39.56
CA SER A 31 -20.34 33.48 40.80
C SER A 31 -21.87 33.29 40.84
N GLY A 32 -22.38 32.23 40.19
CA GLY A 32 -23.82 31.93 40.16
C GLY A 32 -24.58 32.53 38.96
N THR A 33 -23.88 33.15 38.01
CA THR A 33 -24.48 33.83 36.86
C THR A 33 -23.72 33.53 35.57
N TRP A 34 -24.42 33.58 34.43
CA TRP A 34 -23.81 33.47 33.11
C TRP A 34 -23.33 34.84 32.62
N VAL A 35 -22.05 34.94 32.28
CA VAL A 35 -21.38 36.16 31.79
C VAL A 35 -20.96 35.92 30.34
N PRO A 36 -21.39 36.76 29.37
CA PRO A 36 -21.06 36.54 27.96
C PRO A 36 -19.74 37.19 27.56
N ASP A 37 -18.89 36.42 26.89
CA ASP A 37 -17.76 36.89 26.10
C ASP A 37 -18.08 36.86 24.61
N ILE A 38 -17.51 37.82 23.88
CA ILE A 38 -17.71 37.94 22.43
C ILE A 38 -16.70 37.03 21.74
N VAL A 39 -17.20 36.00 21.05
CA VAL A 39 -16.39 35.15 20.17
C VAL A 39 -16.16 35.86 18.84
N ALA A 40 -17.26 36.28 18.21
CA ALA A 40 -17.24 36.99 16.93
C ALA A 40 -18.35 38.04 16.90
N SER A 41 -18.11 39.21 16.33
CA SER A 41 -19.11 40.28 16.18
C SER A 41 -18.98 40.99 14.85
N GLY A 42 -20.04 41.68 14.42
CA GLY A 42 -20.04 42.39 13.13
C GLY A 42 -20.06 41.46 11.92
N LEU A 43 -20.60 40.25 12.09
CA LEU A 43 -20.71 39.25 11.02
C LEU A 43 -21.61 39.76 9.89
N SER A 44 -21.32 39.31 8.66
CA SER A 44 -22.05 39.68 7.44
C SER A 44 -23.52 39.25 7.47
N ALA A 45 -23.81 38.16 8.19
CA ALA A 45 -25.14 37.60 8.38
C ALA A 45 -25.29 36.97 9.78
N HIS A 46 -26.51 36.53 10.08
CA HIS A 46 -26.83 35.88 11.34
C HIS A 46 -26.10 34.52 11.44
N PRO A 47 -25.30 34.25 12.49
CA PRO A 47 -24.71 32.93 12.71
C PRO A 47 -25.82 31.91 13.02
N TYR A 48 -25.73 30.72 12.41
CA TYR A 48 -26.81 29.75 12.40
C TYR A 48 -26.40 28.43 13.07
N GLY A 49 -25.49 27.67 12.45
CA GLY A 49 -24.86 26.47 13.02
C GLY A 49 -23.66 26.80 13.91
N VAL A 50 -23.45 26.05 15.00
CA VAL A 50 -22.26 26.18 15.86
C VAL A 50 -21.90 24.83 16.50
N ALA A 51 -20.60 24.56 16.61
CA ALA A 51 -20.04 23.42 17.33
C ALA A 51 -18.72 23.83 18.02
N CYS A 52 -18.32 23.06 19.04
CA CYS A 52 -17.03 23.21 19.72
C CYS A 52 -16.30 21.86 19.79
N GLY A 53 -14.97 21.90 19.72
CA GLY A 53 -14.08 20.77 19.95
C GLY A 53 -12.62 21.12 19.67
N ASP A 54 -11.70 20.37 20.27
CA ASP A 54 -10.24 20.49 20.14
C ASP A 54 -9.75 20.10 18.73
N LEU A 55 -9.90 21.02 17.76
CA LEU A 55 -9.65 20.79 16.34
C LEU A 55 -8.15 20.79 16.00
N ASP A 56 -7.30 21.43 16.81
CA ASP A 56 -5.85 21.44 16.62
C ASP A 56 -5.05 20.62 17.64
N GLY A 57 -5.72 19.97 18.59
CA GLY A 57 -5.14 19.01 19.52
C GLY A 57 -4.34 19.65 20.66
N ASP A 58 -4.55 20.94 20.95
CA ASP A 58 -3.86 21.64 22.03
C ASP A 58 -4.58 21.57 23.39
N GLY A 59 -5.77 20.96 23.41
CA GLY A 59 -6.58 20.75 24.60
C GLY A 59 -7.50 21.92 24.96
N ILE A 60 -7.64 22.92 24.09
CA ILE A 60 -8.64 23.99 24.18
C ILE A 60 -9.60 23.84 23.01
N ASP A 61 -10.90 23.82 23.28
CA ASP A 61 -11.89 23.66 22.20
C ASP A 61 -11.94 24.90 21.30
N GLU A 62 -11.79 24.70 19.99
CA GLU A 62 -12.12 25.71 18.99
C GLU A 62 -13.64 25.84 18.81
N ILE A 63 -14.06 27.01 18.30
CA ILE A 63 -15.46 27.30 17.99
C ILE A 63 -15.63 27.41 16.48
N GLY A 64 -16.31 26.42 15.89
CA GLY A 64 -16.69 26.40 14.48
C GLY A 64 -18.15 26.84 14.28
N PHE A 65 -18.42 27.72 13.32
CA PHE A 65 -19.80 28.15 13.02
C PHE A 65 -20.03 28.54 11.56
N GLY A 66 -21.27 28.41 11.13
CA GLY A 66 -21.78 28.83 9.83
C GLY A 66 -22.72 30.03 9.93
N LEU A 67 -22.90 30.76 8.84
CA LEU A 67 -23.82 31.89 8.76
C LEU A 67 -25.08 31.58 7.95
N ARG A 68 -26.09 32.45 8.06
CA ARG A 68 -27.16 32.63 7.09
C ARG A 68 -26.64 33.30 5.80
N SER A 69 -25.58 32.72 5.25
CA SER A 69 -24.88 33.00 4.00
C SER A 69 -24.09 31.72 3.64
N THR A 70 -23.12 31.82 2.73
CA THR A 70 -22.20 30.73 2.39
C THR A 70 -20.87 30.82 3.18
N ASP A 71 -20.82 31.60 4.26
CA ASP A 71 -19.60 31.79 5.06
C ASP A 71 -19.55 30.85 6.28
N ALA A 72 -18.40 30.22 6.50
CA ALA A 72 -18.08 29.45 7.70
C ALA A 72 -16.76 29.92 8.33
N TYR A 73 -16.64 29.76 9.64
CA TYR A 73 -15.54 30.28 10.45
C TYR A 73 -15.08 29.30 11.52
N ILE A 74 -13.80 29.39 11.89
CA ILE A 74 -13.25 28.80 13.12
C ILE A 74 -12.59 29.92 13.93
N TYR A 75 -12.91 29.98 15.22
CA TYR A 75 -12.32 30.89 16.19
C TYR A 75 -11.65 30.10 17.32
N LYS A 76 -10.52 30.61 17.80
CA LYS A 76 -9.71 30.02 18.87
C LYS A 76 -9.46 31.05 19.98
N TRP A 77 -9.37 30.61 21.23
CA TRP A 77 -8.98 31.48 22.33
C TRP A 77 -7.49 31.82 22.30
N ASN A 78 -7.19 33.11 22.42
CA ASN A 78 -5.82 33.59 22.57
C ASN A 78 -5.59 34.05 24.02
N SER A 79 -4.89 33.21 24.79
CA SER A 79 -4.56 33.47 26.20
C SER A 79 -3.71 34.74 26.42
N SER A 80 -2.94 35.17 25.42
CA SER A 80 -2.10 36.38 25.53
C SER A 80 -2.90 37.66 25.44
N THR A 81 -4.04 37.63 24.73
CA THR A 81 -4.95 38.78 24.59
C THR A 81 -6.23 38.62 25.39
N SER A 82 -6.46 37.45 25.99
CA SER A 82 -7.70 37.07 26.68
C SER A 82 -8.92 37.35 25.80
N SER A 83 -8.87 36.86 24.56
CA SER A 83 -9.93 37.06 23.57
C SER A 83 -9.95 35.95 22.53
N TYR A 84 -11.12 35.66 21.98
CA TYR A 84 -11.26 34.82 20.80
C TYR A 84 -10.74 35.51 19.53
N GLN A 85 -10.10 34.74 18.66
CA GLN A 85 -9.53 35.22 17.39
C GLN A 85 -9.92 34.29 16.25
N GLN A 86 -10.25 34.88 15.09
CA GLN A 86 -10.49 34.12 13.87
C GLN A 86 -9.21 33.43 13.42
N VAL A 87 -9.25 32.10 13.27
CA VAL A 87 -8.12 31.30 12.78
C VAL A 87 -8.38 30.70 11.40
N TRP A 88 -9.66 30.64 10.98
CA TRP A 88 -10.05 30.19 9.64
C TRP A 88 -11.36 30.82 9.19
N HIS A 89 -11.51 30.97 7.87
CA HIS A 89 -12.73 31.43 7.19
C HIS A 89 -12.73 30.90 5.76
N TYR A 90 -13.90 30.49 5.28
CA TYR A 90 -14.13 30.18 3.87
C TYR A 90 -15.53 30.61 3.42
N ASN A 91 -15.66 30.96 2.14
CA ASN A 91 -16.93 31.30 1.49
C ASN A 91 -17.26 30.30 0.36
N TYR A 92 -18.30 29.51 0.54
CA TYR A 92 -18.79 28.48 -0.39
C TYR A 92 -19.68 29.07 -1.49
N ALA A 93 -19.17 30.07 -2.21
CA ALA A 93 -19.92 30.76 -3.26
C ALA A 93 -20.44 29.77 -4.31
N GLY A 94 -21.76 29.73 -4.50
CA GLY A 94 -22.42 28.86 -5.48
C GLY A 94 -23.17 27.67 -4.86
N GLU A 95 -22.99 27.41 -3.56
CA GLU A 95 -23.84 26.49 -2.79
C GLU A 95 -25.03 27.20 -2.15
N ASP A 96 -25.92 26.44 -1.52
CA ASP A 96 -27.13 26.94 -0.86
C ASP A 96 -26.80 27.91 0.30
N ASP A 97 -27.65 28.94 0.44
CA ASP A 97 -27.40 30.09 1.28
C ASP A 97 -27.94 29.92 2.71
N ILE A 98 -27.37 28.98 3.49
CA ILE A 98 -27.43 28.88 4.96
C ILE A 98 -26.50 27.73 5.34
N ILE A 99 -25.52 27.98 6.21
CA ILE A 99 -24.69 26.93 6.80
C ILE A 99 -25.19 26.66 8.22
N GLU A 100 -26.12 25.72 8.30
CA GLU A 100 -26.68 25.20 9.56
C GLU A 100 -26.04 23.86 9.93
N GLY A 101 -25.82 22.98 8.95
CA GLY A 101 -25.18 21.68 9.10
C GLY A 101 -23.71 21.79 9.49
N ILE A 102 -23.45 22.00 10.77
CA ILE A 102 -22.12 22.06 11.36
C ILE A 102 -21.92 20.88 12.31
N ALA A 103 -20.77 20.22 12.24
CA ALA A 103 -20.34 19.24 13.22
C ALA A 103 -18.84 19.32 13.48
N ILE A 104 -18.40 18.83 14.64
CA ILE A 104 -17.00 18.57 14.93
C ILE A 104 -16.89 17.12 15.42
N GLY A 105 -15.96 16.36 14.86
CA GLY A 105 -15.72 14.97 15.23
C GLY A 105 -14.63 14.33 14.39
N ASP A 106 -14.03 13.25 14.91
CA ASP A 106 -12.98 12.48 14.23
C ASP A 106 -13.61 11.70 13.07
N VAL A 107 -13.58 12.27 11.86
CA VAL A 107 -14.24 11.70 10.68
C VAL A 107 -13.34 10.65 10.04
N ASP A 108 -12.04 10.73 10.25
CA ASP A 108 -11.05 9.91 9.57
C ASP A 108 -10.35 8.88 10.45
N GLY A 109 -10.70 8.83 11.73
CA GLY A 109 -10.20 7.84 12.67
C GLY A 109 -8.72 8.04 13.03
N ASP A 110 -8.14 9.21 12.77
CA ASP A 110 -6.76 9.51 13.16
C ASP A 110 -6.62 9.98 14.62
N GLY A 111 -7.73 10.13 15.31
CA GLY A 111 -7.80 10.55 16.72
C GLY A 111 -7.83 12.06 16.93
N GLN A 112 -7.81 12.88 15.88
CA GLN A 112 -8.06 14.32 15.92
C GLN A 112 -9.41 14.62 15.25
N PRO A 113 -10.23 15.53 15.80
CA PRO A 113 -11.49 15.87 15.19
C PRO A 113 -11.34 16.82 13.99
N GLU A 114 -12.18 16.63 12.97
CA GLU A 114 -12.36 17.56 11.87
C GLU A 114 -13.58 18.46 12.09
N PHE A 115 -13.57 19.62 11.41
CA PHE A 115 -14.72 20.52 11.33
C PHE A 115 -15.49 20.29 10.03
N LEU A 116 -16.76 19.93 10.14
CA LEU A 116 -17.64 19.65 9.01
C LEU A 116 -18.53 20.84 8.73
N VAL A 117 -18.53 21.27 7.48
CA VAL A 117 -19.33 22.39 7.00
C VAL A 117 -20.28 21.91 5.91
N GLY A 118 -21.58 22.01 6.17
CA GLY A 118 -22.62 21.61 5.23
C GLY A 118 -23.46 22.79 4.73
N PRO A 119 -23.07 23.49 3.64
CA PRO A 119 -24.00 24.29 2.86
C PRO A 119 -24.86 23.35 1.99
N THR A 120 -24.35 22.93 0.83
CA THR A 120 -24.98 21.92 -0.04
C THR A 120 -24.25 20.59 0.03
N HIS A 121 -22.91 20.64 0.01
CA HIS A 121 -22.05 19.47 0.22
C HIS A 121 -21.50 19.45 1.64
N VAL A 122 -21.05 18.30 2.16
CA VAL A 122 -20.31 18.29 3.43
C VAL A 122 -18.83 18.43 3.15
N HIS A 123 -18.25 19.55 3.57
CA HIS A 123 -16.83 19.86 3.47
C HIS A 123 -16.13 19.51 4.78
N VAL A 124 -15.01 18.79 4.70
CA VAL A 124 -14.24 18.27 5.83
C VAL A 124 -12.98 19.11 6.00
N ILE A 125 -12.93 19.92 7.05
CA ILE A 125 -11.84 20.85 7.34
C ILE A 125 -10.93 20.25 8.42
N LYS A 126 -9.65 20.11 8.11
CA LYS A 126 -8.64 19.43 8.94
C LYS A 126 -7.49 20.37 9.30
N TRP A 127 -6.90 20.17 10.48
CA TRP A 127 -5.68 20.83 10.91
C TRP A 127 -4.43 20.10 10.38
N ASN A 128 -3.45 20.85 9.86
CA ASN A 128 -2.17 20.28 9.37
C ASN A 128 -0.96 20.59 10.24
N GLY A 129 -1.15 21.07 11.47
CA GLY A 129 -0.06 21.53 12.34
C GLY A 129 0.29 23.02 12.18
N THR A 130 -0.17 23.68 11.12
CA THR A 130 0.09 25.12 10.89
C THR A 130 -1.15 25.93 10.53
N GLY A 131 -2.17 25.28 9.98
CA GLY A 131 -3.40 25.91 9.51
C GLY A 131 -4.47 24.88 9.21
N TYR A 132 -5.69 25.38 9.04
CA TYR A 132 -6.84 24.61 8.60
C TYR A 132 -6.94 24.58 7.09
N TYR A 133 -7.28 23.42 6.52
CA TYR A 133 -7.49 23.22 5.09
C TYR A 133 -8.64 22.24 4.83
N GLU A 134 -9.26 22.33 3.66
CA GLU A 134 -10.27 21.36 3.24
C GLU A 134 -9.58 20.07 2.78
N ALA A 135 -9.77 19.00 3.54
CA ALA A 135 -9.19 17.70 3.27
C ALA A 135 -10.05 16.86 2.31
N TYR A 136 -11.36 17.08 2.32
CA TYR A 136 -12.32 16.32 1.52
C TYR A 136 -13.66 17.03 1.37
N THR A 137 -14.41 16.67 0.33
CA THR A 137 -15.80 17.10 0.10
C THR A 137 -16.67 15.90 -0.23
N ILE A 138 -17.72 15.68 0.56
CA ILE A 138 -18.72 14.63 0.36
C ILE A 138 -19.82 15.16 -0.58
N THR A 139 -19.71 14.83 -1.86
CA THR A 139 -20.58 15.36 -2.92
C THR A 139 -21.90 14.63 -3.11
N ASP A 140 -22.13 13.52 -2.40
CA ASP A 140 -23.38 12.75 -2.52
C ASP A 140 -24.58 13.46 -1.86
N THR A 141 -24.29 14.44 -1.00
CA THR A 141 -25.25 15.32 -0.33
C THR A 141 -25.78 16.40 -1.29
N GLN A 142 -26.95 16.99 -0.96
CA GLN A 142 -27.60 18.00 -1.80
C GLN A 142 -28.61 18.82 -1.00
N GLY A 143 -28.92 20.02 -1.50
CA GLY A 143 -29.88 20.94 -0.87
C GLY A 143 -29.32 21.60 0.39
N MET A 144 -30.15 22.42 1.03
CA MET A 144 -29.76 23.13 2.25
C MET A 144 -29.67 22.18 3.45
N LEU A 145 -28.45 21.86 3.87
CA LEU A 145 -28.19 20.94 4.98
C LEU A 145 -28.48 21.60 6.34
N ALA A 146 -29.35 20.98 7.13
CA ALA A 146 -29.71 21.47 8.47
C ALA A 146 -29.08 20.65 9.60
N GLY A 147 -28.58 19.46 9.29
CA GLY A 147 -27.91 18.61 10.26
C GLY A 147 -26.76 17.88 9.60
N VAL A 148 -25.62 17.87 10.30
CA VAL A 148 -24.47 17.01 10.03
C VAL A 148 -24.11 16.37 11.37
N VAL A 149 -23.84 15.06 11.39
CA VAL A 149 -23.41 14.33 12.58
C VAL A 149 -22.30 13.36 12.21
N VAL A 150 -21.39 13.14 13.17
CA VAL A 150 -20.27 12.20 13.06
C VAL A 150 -20.43 11.15 14.14
N GLY A 151 -20.23 9.89 13.80
CA GLY A 151 -20.18 8.80 14.77
C GLY A 151 -20.25 7.42 14.13
N ASP A 152 -19.88 6.41 14.90
CA ASP A 152 -20.00 5.00 14.53
C ASP A 152 -21.48 4.57 14.57
N PHE A 153 -22.15 4.66 13.42
CA PHE A 153 -23.58 4.41 13.29
C PHE A 153 -23.90 2.97 12.92
N ASP A 154 -22.93 2.22 12.37
CA ASP A 154 -23.07 0.81 12.01
C ASP A 154 -22.36 -0.17 12.96
N SER A 155 -21.67 0.35 13.99
CA SER A 155 -20.96 -0.38 15.03
C SER A 155 -19.76 -1.19 14.53
N ASP A 156 -19.11 -0.75 13.46
CA ASP A 156 -17.91 -1.40 12.93
C ASP A 156 -16.58 -0.79 13.42
N GLY A 157 -16.68 0.21 14.30
CA GLY A 157 -15.56 0.85 14.99
C GLY A 157 -14.91 1.97 14.19
N LEU A 158 -15.50 2.38 13.07
CA LEU A 158 -15.14 3.58 12.32
C LEU A 158 -16.31 4.58 12.39
N ASN A 159 -16.00 5.87 12.28
CA ASN A 159 -17.05 6.89 12.30
C ASN A 159 -17.58 7.12 10.88
N GLU A 160 -18.90 7.29 10.77
CA GLU A 160 -19.57 7.72 9.56
C GLU A 160 -20.02 9.18 9.68
N VAL A 161 -20.18 9.82 8.53
CA VAL A 161 -20.81 11.15 8.43
C VAL A 161 -22.23 10.98 7.94
N LYS A 162 -23.18 11.59 8.66
CA LYS A 162 -24.58 11.67 8.25
C LYS A 162 -25.06 13.11 8.15
N ALA A 163 -25.62 13.44 6.99
CA ALA A 163 -26.21 14.75 6.74
C ALA A 163 -27.71 14.64 6.40
N CYS A 164 -28.46 15.71 6.62
CA CYS A 164 -29.86 15.81 6.20
C CYS A 164 -30.19 17.18 5.64
N ASP A 165 -30.97 17.19 4.55
CA ASP A 165 -31.46 18.39 3.90
C ASP A 165 -32.91 18.70 4.30
N ILE A 166 -33.31 19.97 4.24
CA ILE A 166 -34.66 20.40 4.67
C ILE A 166 -35.57 20.91 3.54
N LEU A 167 -35.09 20.98 2.30
CA LEU A 167 -35.85 21.56 1.17
C LEU A 167 -36.21 20.53 0.08
N SER A 168 -35.55 19.38 0.02
CA SER A 168 -35.61 18.45 -1.12
C SER A 168 -36.60 17.29 -0.95
N GLY A 169 -37.35 17.22 0.16
CA GLY A 169 -38.42 16.23 0.39
C GLY A 169 -38.24 15.40 1.67
N ILE A 170 -38.64 14.12 1.66
CA ILE A 170 -38.30 13.20 2.76
C ILE A 170 -36.77 13.18 2.90
N GLY A 171 -36.25 13.61 4.05
CA GLY A 171 -34.81 13.82 4.27
C GLY A 171 -34.01 12.64 3.74
N LYS A 172 -33.14 12.89 2.78
CA LYS A 172 -32.18 11.89 2.36
C LYS A 172 -31.10 11.85 3.44
N GLU A 173 -30.77 10.63 3.84
CA GLU A 173 -29.69 10.37 4.76
C GLU A 173 -28.55 9.80 3.93
N TRP A 174 -27.37 10.41 4.06
CA TRP A 174 -26.14 9.89 3.48
C TRP A 174 -25.32 9.30 4.61
N ILE A 175 -24.76 8.13 4.41
CA ILE A 175 -23.80 7.54 5.33
C ILE A 175 -22.55 7.39 4.47
N GLU A 176 -21.59 8.27 4.67
CA GLU A 176 -20.29 8.16 4.02
C GLU A 176 -19.27 7.69 5.04
N LYS A 177 -18.57 6.62 4.68
CA LYS A 177 -17.45 6.11 5.45
C LYS A 177 -16.18 6.79 4.95
N TYR A 178 -15.78 7.86 5.62
CA TYR A 178 -14.53 8.50 5.28
C TYR A 178 -13.37 7.61 5.74
N HIS A 179 -12.57 7.15 4.80
CA HIS A 179 -11.36 6.41 5.09
C HIS A 179 -10.17 7.36 4.96
N PRO A 180 -9.34 7.49 6.00
CA PRO A 180 -8.13 8.29 5.92
C PRO A 180 -7.25 7.70 4.82
N GLU A 181 -6.39 8.54 4.23
CA GLU A 181 -5.35 8.03 3.35
C GLU A 181 -4.58 6.93 4.09
N PRO A 182 -4.35 5.75 3.46
CA PRO A 182 -3.73 4.66 4.18
C PRO A 182 -2.37 5.07 4.74
N SER A 183 -2.08 4.77 6.00
CA SER A 183 -0.82 5.16 6.65
C SER A 183 0.44 4.60 5.97
N TRP A 184 0.27 3.60 5.11
CA TRP A 184 1.33 3.02 4.30
C TRP A 184 1.62 3.80 3.02
N ILE A 185 0.86 4.83 2.66
CA ILE A 185 1.15 5.71 1.54
C ILE A 185 1.34 7.15 2.02
N THR A 186 2.35 7.83 1.48
CA THR A 186 2.59 9.26 1.73
C THR A 186 2.81 9.97 0.41
N ILE A 187 2.12 11.09 0.21
CA ILE A 187 2.17 11.88 -1.02
C ILE A 187 2.66 13.29 -0.68
N THR A 188 3.62 13.83 -1.43
CA THR A 188 4.15 15.18 -1.17
C THR A 188 4.63 15.86 -2.47
N PRO A 189 4.16 17.09 -2.79
CA PRO A 189 3.09 17.83 -2.10
C PRO A 189 1.71 17.22 -2.37
N ARG A 190 0.73 17.46 -1.48
CA ARG A 190 -0.67 17.01 -1.66
C ARG A 190 -1.52 18.01 -2.44
N SER A 191 -1.11 19.28 -2.48
CA SER A 191 -1.76 20.34 -3.23
C SER A 191 -0.73 21.37 -3.65
N GLY A 192 -1.07 22.14 -4.68
CA GLY A 192 -0.20 23.18 -5.23
C GLY A 192 -0.94 23.99 -6.28
N THR A 193 -0.30 25.07 -6.72
CA THR A 193 -0.80 25.93 -7.80
C THR A 193 0.29 26.05 -8.85
N LEU A 194 -0.03 25.71 -10.09
CA LEU A 194 0.87 25.82 -11.24
C LEU A 194 0.32 26.85 -12.22
N ALA A 195 1.19 27.71 -12.77
CA ALA A 195 0.80 28.54 -13.90
C ALA A 195 0.73 27.71 -15.20
N PRO A 196 0.02 28.19 -16.25
CA PRO A 196 -0.02 27.50 -17.53
C PRO A 196 1.39 27.23 -18.09
N GLY A 197 1.71 25.95 -18.31
CA GLY A 197 3.02 25.50 -18.82
C GLY A 197 4.07 25.20 -17.75
N GLU A 198 3.76 25.35 -16.46
CA GLU A 198 4.63 24.93 -15.37
C GLU A 198 4.42 23.46 -14.99
N GLN A 199 5.35 22.91 -14.20
CA GLN A 199 5.34 21.53 -13.74
C GLN A 199 5.84 21.43 -12.30
N GLU A 200 5.29 20.49 -11.54
CA GLU A 200 5.71 20.16 -10.18
C GLU A 200 5.82 18.64 -10.02
N ASN A 201 6.80 18.18 -9.24
CA ASN A 201 7.00 16.77 -8.97
C ASN A 201 6.22 16.36 -7.72
N ILE A 202 5.39 15.33 -7.84
CA ILE A 202 4.73 14.68 -6.71
C ILE A 202 5.52 13.43 -6.32
N SER A 203 5.99 13.39 -5.08
CA SER A 203 6.68 12.24 -4.49
C SER A 203 5.67 11.33 -3.81
N ILE A 204 5.75 10.03 -4.09
CA ILE A 204 4.91 9.00 -3.49
C ILE A 204 5.82 8.00 -2.77
N SER A 205 5.61 7.83 -1.47
CA SER A 205 6.28 6.83 -0.64
C SER A 205 5.28 5.74 -0.25
N ILE A 206 5.69 4.48 -0.34
CA ILE A 206 4.87 3.31 -0.01
C ILE A 206 5.64 2.45 0.99
N ASP A 207 5.10 2.31 2.20
CA ASP A 207 5.60 1.39 3.22
C ASP A 207 4.97 0.01 3.03
N THR A 208 5.80 -0.97 2.64
CA THR A 208 5.36 -2.35 2.38
C THR A 208 5.57 -3.28 3.57
N THR A 209 6.01 -2.77 4.73
CA THR A 209 6.42 -3.58 5.89
C THR A 209 5.35 -4.57 6.34
N ASN A 210 4.07 -4.18 6.27
CA ASN A 210 2.93 -4.99 6.73
C ASN A 210 2.07 -5.55 5.59
N PHE A 211 2.53 -5.45 4.34
CA PHE A 211 1.76 -5.96 3.22
C PHE A 211 1.83 -7.49 3.18
N THR A 212 0.68 -8.13 2.98
CA THR A 212 0.64 -9.55 2.65
C THR A 212 1.11 -9.78 1.21
N THR A 213 1.69 -10.96 0.94
CA THR A 213 2.12 -11.33 -0.41
C THR A 213 0.96 -11.25 -1.40
N GLY A 214 1.19 -10.67 -2.58
CA GLY A 214 0.15 -10.50 -3.59
C GLY A 214 0.33 -9.22 -4.40
N VAL A 215 -0.71 -8.90 -5.18
CA VAL A 215 -0.79 -7.65 -5.95
C VAL A 215 -1.96 -6.84 -5.40
N THR A 216 -1.66 -5.63 -4.94
CA THR A 216 -2.67 -4.61 -4.61
C THR A 216 -2.72 -3.61 -5.76
N SER A 217 -3.92 -3.31 -6.23
CA SER A 217 -4.16 -2.27 -7.24
C SER A 217 -5.07 -1.19 -6.69
N LEU A 218 -4.68 0.07 -6.86
CA LEU A 218 -5.49 1.23 -6.55
C LEU A 218 -5.31 2.32 -7.60
N PHE A 219 -6.04 3.42 -7.46
CA PHE A 219 -5.91 4.61 -8.29
C PHE A 219 -5.38 5.78 -7.47
N LEU A 220 -4.38 6.47 -8.01
CA LEU A 220 -4.00 7.79 -7.57
C LEU A 220 -4.81 8.80 -8.37
N GLY A 221 -5.59 9.65 -7.70
CA GLY A 221 -6.34 10.73 -8.31
C GLY A 221 -5.63 12.07 -8.17
N VAL A 222 -5.62 12.87 -9.23
CA VAL A 222 -5.24 14.29 -9.18
C VAL A 222 -6.46 15.08 -9.62
N ASN A 223 -6.99 15.91 -8.72
CA ASN A 223 -8.09 16.82 -9.04
C ASN A 223 -7.51 18.19 -9.43
N THR A 224 -8.07 18.80 -10.47
CA THR A 224 -7.59 20.09 -10.98
C THR A 224 -8.76 21.02 -11.28
N ASN A 225 -8.47 22.31 -11.39
CA ASN A 225 -9.42 23.31 -11.88
C ASN A 225 -9.35 23.52 -13.40
N ASP A 226 -8.66 22.63 -14.14
CA ASP A 226 -8.67 22.64 -15.60
C ASP A 226 -10.08 22.28 -16.10
N PRO A 227 -10.77 23.17 -16.86
CA PRO A 227 -12.11 22.91 -17.36
C PRO A 227 -12.21 21.70 -18.29
N ASP A 228 -11.11 21.36 -18.98
CA ASP A 228 -11.08 20.24 -19.91
C ASP A 228 -10.81 18.90 -19.18
N GLU A 229 -10.01 18.90 -18.11
CA GLU A 229 -9.64 17.70 -17.35
C GLU A 229 -9.59 17.95 -15.83
N SER A 230 -10.77 17.96 -15.20
CA SER A 230 -10.93 18.22 -13.77
C SER A 230 -10.44 17.09 -12.86
N SER A 231 -10.18 15.90 -13.40
CA SER A 231 -9.66 14.75 -12.64
C SER A 231 -8.87 13.78 -13.51
N VAL A 232 -7.65 13.45 -13.08
CA VAL A 232 -6.78 12.44 -13.69
C VAL A 232 -6.64 11.26 -12.74
N LYS A 233 -6.88 10.04 -13.24
CA LYS A 233 -6.71 8.79 -12.46
C LYS A 233 -5.57 7.96 -13.01
N MET A 234 -4.55 7.72 -12.19
CA MET A 234 -3.39 6.90 -12.51
C MET A 234 -3.46 5.56 -11.78
N PRO A 235 -3.42 4.41 -12.48
CA PRO A 235 -3.37 3.12 -11.80
C PRO A 235 -2.01 2.90 -11.13
N LEU A 236 -2.05 2.48 -9.86
CA LEU A 236 -0.88 2.10 -9.07
C LEU A 236 -0.96 0.61 -8.74
N TYR A 237 0.08 -0.13 -9.13
CA TYR A 237 0.22 -1.55 -8.85
C TYR A 237 1.35 -1.78 -7.85
N ILE A 238 1.03 -2.36 -6.70
CA ILE A 238 1.99 -2.74 -5.67
C ILE A 238 2.07 -4.25 -5.65
N SER A 239 3.24 -4.80 -5.97
CA SER A 239 3.49 -6.25 -5.96
C SER A 239 4.46 -6.60 -4.85
N VAL A 240 3.99 -7.36 -3.85
CA VAL A 240 4.82 -7.89 -2.77
C VAL A 240 5.10 -9.36 -3.05
N PRO A 241 6.32 -9.72 -3.49
CA PRO A 241 6.65 -11.09 -3.89
C PRO A 241 6.65 -12.03 -2.68
N SER A 242 6.21 -13.27 -2.90
CA SER A 242 6.38 -14.34 -1.92
C SER A 242 7.77 -14.97 -2.06
N PHE A 243 8.52 -14.97 -0.96
CA PHE A 243 9.78 -15.71 -0.87
C PHE A 243 9.54 -17.04 -0.15
N VAL A 244 10.15 -18.09 -0.66
CA VAL A 244 10.14 -19.41 -0.02
C VAL A 244 11.57 -19.87 0.24
N THR A 245 11.78 -20.49 1.39
CA THR A 245 13.04 -21.17 1.71
C THR A 245 12.97 -22.62 1.25
N LYS A 246 14.01 -23.06 0.54
CA LYS A 246 14.19 -24.44 0.10
C LYS A 246 15.51 -24.97 0.63
N GLU A 247 15.45 -26.17 1.19
CA GLU A 247 16.60 -26.90 1.71
C GLU A 247 16.98 -28.01 0.73
N ILE A 248 18.23 -28.02 0.31
CA ILE A 248 18.79 -29.07 -0.55
C ILE A 248 19.88 -29.80 0.23
N ALA A 249 19.62 -31.07 0.54
CA ALA A 249 20.60 -31.92 1.20
C ALA A 249 21.66 -32.39 0.20
N LEU A 250 22.93 -32.13 0.50
CA LEU A 250 24.08 -32.53 -0.30
C LEU A 250 24.88 -33.60 0.44
N GLN A 251 25.20 -34.69 -0.26
CA GLN A 251 26.00 -35.79 0.27
C GLN A 251 27.47 -35.60 -0.10
N THR A 252 28.38 -36.06 0.76
CA THR A 252 29.82 -36.08 0.47
C THR A 252 30.10 -36.65 -0.92
N GLY A 253 30.91 -35.95 -1.71
CA GLY A 253 31.17 -36.26 -3.12
C GLY A 253 30.32 -35.40 -4.05
N TRP A 254 29.97 -35.96 -5.21
CA TRP A 254 29.22 -35.26 -6.26
C TRP A 254 27.72 -35.27 -6.00
N ASN A 255 27.10 -34.12 -6.24
CA ASN A 255 25.65 -33.91 -6.23
C ASN A 255 25.28 -33.20 -7.53
N PHE A 256 24.23 -33.64 -8.22
CA PHE A 256 23.73 -32.93 -9.40
C PHE A 256 22.41 -32.26 -9.04
N ILE A 257 22.43 -30.93 -8.92
CA ILE A 257 21.30 -30.18 -8.39
C ILE A 257 20.88 -29.02 -9.31
N THR A 258 19.69 -28.50 -9.07
CA THR A 258 19.27 -27.17 -9.55
C THR A 258 18.81 -26.33 -8.36
N ILE A 259 18.79 -25.01 -8.53
CA ILE A 259 18.25 -24.09 -7.53
C ILE A 259 16.76 -23.88 -7.82
N PRO A 260 15.84 -24.32 -6.93
CA PRO A 260 14.39 -24.33 -7.20
C PRO A 260 13.70 -22.96 -6.98
N VAL A 261 14.49 -21.91 -6.78
CA VAL A 261 14.03 -20.53 -6.54
C VAL A 261 14.89 -19.55 -7.33
N ASP A 262 14.31 -18.44 -7.77
CA ASP A 262 15.04 -17.39 -8.48
C ASP A 262 15.81 -16.53 -7.47
N LEU A 263 17.14 -16.56 -7.59
CA LEU A 263 18.08 -15.82 -6.76
C LEU A 263 19.10 -15.00 -7.55
N LYS A 264 19.13 -15.14 -8.89
CA LYS A 264 20.13 -14.53 -9.78
C LYS A 264 21.59 -14.67 -9.29
N LEU A 265 21.95 -15.86 -8.79
CA LEU A 265 23.30 -16.12 -8.27
C LEU A 265 24.34 -16.25 -9.39
N ASN A 266 25.60 -16.08 -9.02
CA ASN A 266 26.74 -16.58 -9.78
C ASN A 266 27.42 -17.74 -9.02
N ALA A 267 28.34 -18.43 -9.69
CA ALA A 267 29.02 -19.59 -9.13
C ALA A 267 29.76 -19.27 -7.82
N SER A 268 30.38 -18.09 -7.71
CA SER A 268 31.06 -17.65 -6.48
C SER A 268 30.12 -17.46 -5.29
N ALA A 269 28.93 -16.91 -5.52
CA ALA A 269 27.92 -16.74 -4.49
C ALA A 269 27.39 -18.10 -4.03
N LEU A 270 27.01 -18.98 -4.97
CA LEU A 270 26.55 -20.33 -4.66
C LEU A 270 27.61 -21.14 -3.91
N TYR A 271 28.88 -21.06 -4.33
CA TYR A 271 30.00 -21.71 -3.64
C TYR A 271 30.10 -21.28 -2.17
N SER A 272 29.98 -19.98 -1.92
CA SER A 272 30.09 -19.41 -0.56
C SER A 272 28.90 -19.78 0.34
N MET A 273 27.74 -20.14 -0.25
CA MET A 273 26.56 -20.59 0.49
C MET A 273 26.66 -22.06 0.95
N ILE A 274 27.57 -22.84 0.37
CA ILE A 274 27.66 -24.29 0.61
C ILE A 274 28.90 -24.59 1.45
N SER A 275 28.69 -24.90 2.72
CA SER A 275 29.77 -25.34 3.60
C SER A 275 30.43 -26.61 3.05
N GLY A 276 31.77 -26.62 2.96
CA GLY A 276 32.53 -27.75 2.45
C GLY A 276 32.52 -27.93 0.92
N CYS A 277 31.97 -26.97 0.15
CA CYS A 277 32.00 -27.00 -1.31
C CYS A 277 33.44 -26.98 -1.84
N SER A 278 33.76 -27.91 -2.74
CA SER A 278 35.07 -28.05 -3.36
C SER A 278 35.11 -27.42 -4.75
N MET A 279 34.06 -27.62 -5.56
CA MET A 279 33.92 -27.00 -6.89
C MET A 279 32.48 -27.10 -7.40
N ILE A 280 32.16 -26.27 -8.38
CA ILE A 280 30.87 -26.25 -9.09
C ILE A 280 31.13 -26.39 -10.59
N LEU A 281 30.42 -27.30 -11.26
CA LEU A 281 30.51 -27.54 -12.68
C LEU A 281 29.20 -27.18 -13.37
N LYS A 282 29.30 -26.50 -14.51
CA LYS A 282 28.19 -26.23 -15.42
C LYS A 282 28.49 -26.85 -16.77
N TRP A 283 27.56 -27.62 -17.33
CA TRP A 283 27.73 -28.16 -18.67
C TRP A 283 27.76 -27.05 -19.72
N ASN A 284 28.74 -27.09 -20.63
CA ASN A 284 28.89 -26.13 -21.71
C ASN A 284 28.77 -26.84 -23.07
N ASN A 285 27.61 -26.68 -23.70
CA ASN A 285 27.31 -27.28 -25.00
C ASN A 285 28.29 -26.88 -26.10
N SER A 286 28.79 -25.64 -26.10
CA SER A 286 29.72 -25.15 -27.13
C SER A 286 31.10 -25.79 -27.02
N LYS A 287 31.51 -26.17 -25.80
CA LYS A 287 32.78 -26.86 -25.55
C LYS A 287 32.63 -28.38 -25.54
N ASN A 288 31.40 -28.88 -25.41
CA ASN A 288 31.09 -30.28 -25.11
C ASN A 288 31.89 -30.77 -23.88
N ASP A 289 31.99 -29.91 -22.88
CA ASP A 289 32.73 -30.12 -21.63
C ASP A 289 32.14 -29.23 -20.52
N PHE A 290 32.60 -29.37 -19.29
CA PHE A 290 32.16 -28.55 -18.16
C PHE A 290 32.98 -27.27 -18.02
N ASP A 291 32.28 -26.15 -17.82
CA ASP A 291 32.87 -24.98 -17.19
C ASP A 291 33.05 -25.25 -15.69
N VAL A 292 34.27 -25.00 -15.19
CA VAL A 292 34.67 -25.31 -13.82
C VAL A 292 34.82 -24.04 -13.01
N TYR A 293 34.09 -23.94 -11.90
CA TYR A 293 34.30 -22.94 -10.87
C TYR A 293 34.97 -23.55 -9.63
N VAL A 294 36.10 -22.95 -9.24
CA VAL A 294 36.78 -23.07 -7.95
C VAL A 294 37.12 -21.66 -7.47
N PRO A 295 37.34 -21.41 -6.17
CA PRO A 295 37.74 -20.09 -5.69
C PRO A 295 38.95 -19.54 -6.44
N GLY A 296 38.84 -18.30 -6.93
CA GLY A 296 39.87 -17.65 -7.74
C GLY A 296 39.89 -18.05 -9.22
N SER A 297 39.01 -18.95 -9.67
CA SER A 297 38.84 -19.27 -11.10
C SER A 297 38.33 -18.05 -11.88
N PRO A 298 38.82 -17.81 -13.11
CA PRO A 298 38.26 -16.78 -13.99
C PRO A 298 36.83 -17.09 -14.45
N ASN A 299 36.38 -18.36 -14.34
CA ASN A 299 35.08 -18.81 -14.83
C ASN A 299 33.98 -18.67 -13.77
N ASN A 300 33.51 -17.44 -13.53
CA ASN A 300 32.38 -17.17 -12.62
C ASN A 300 31.05 -17.07 -13.40
N PHE A 301 30.49 -18.21 -13.79
CA PHE A 301 29.25 -18.27 -14.56
C PHE A 301 28.00 -17.97 -13.72
N ALA A 302 26.92 -17.53 -14.38
CA ALA A 302 25.61 -17.37 -13.77
C ALA A 302 24.95 -18.72 -13.44
N ILE A 303 24.22 -18.74 -12.32
CA ILE A 303 23.31 -19.82 -11.95
C ILE A 303 21.94 -19.46 -12.52
N GLU A 304 21.49 -20.23 -13.49
CA GLU A 304 20.33 -19.98 -14.33
C GLU A 304 19.18 -20.89 -13.90
N ASN A 305 17.96 -20.36 -13.94
CA ASN A 305 16.76 -21.08 -13.58
C ASN A 305 16.55 -22.28 -14.52
N GLY A 306 16.28 -23.45 -13.95
CA GLY A 306 16.03 -24.69 -14.71
C GLY A 306 17.27 -25.35 -15.29
N ILE A 307 18.48 -24.92 -14.93
CA ILE A 307 19.74 -25.58 -15.30
C ILE A 307 20.26 -26.41 -14.13
N GLY A 308 20.82 -27.58 -14.45
CA GLY A 308 21.49 -28.46 -13.49
C GLY A 308 23.00 -28.17 -13.37
N TYR A 309 23.52 -28.30 -12.15
CA TYR A 309 24.91 -28.03 -11.77
C TYR A 309 25.48 -29.18 -10.93
N PHE A 310 26.69 -29.64 -11.28
CA PHE A 310 27.40 -30.60 -10.44
C PHE A 310 28.15 -29.87 -9.34
N ILE A 311 27.92 -30.27 -8.09
CA ILE A 311 28.53 -29.67 -6.91
C ILE A 311 29.25 -30.78 -6.15
N SER A 312 30.54 -30.58 -5.91
CA SER A 312 31.33 -31.47 -5.07
C SER A 312 31.43 -30.90 -3.67
N VAL A 313 31.09 -31.70 -2.65
CA VAL A 313 31.22 -31.31 -1.23
C VAL A 313 32.08 -32.32 -0.48
N ASN A 314 32.88 -31.85 0.48
CA ASN A 314 33.81 -32.69 1.24
C ASN A 314 33.18 -33.38 2.46
N SER A 315 31.96 -33.01 2.81
CA SER A 315 31.16 -33.55 3.91
C SER A 315 29.67 -33.34 3.62
N ASN A 316 28.81 -34.15 4.23
CA ASN A 316 27.36 -33.96 4.12
C ASN A 316 26.98 -32.56 4.65
N THR A 317 26.19 -31.81 3.89
CA THR A 317 25.82 -30.43 4.20
C THR A 317 24.44 -30.11 3.63
N ASN A 318 23.82 -29.01 4.08
CA ASN A 318 22.56 -28.52 3.52
C ASN A 318 22.79 -27.15 2.90
N LEU A 319 22.20 -26.94 1.72
CA LEU A 319 22.09 -25.64 1.09
C LEU A 319 20.69 -25.08 1.34
N SER A 320 20.63 -23.98 2.09
CA SER A 320 19.42 -23.18 2.28
C SER A 320 19.38 -22.03 1.27
N VAL A 321 18.33 -21.98 0.45
CA VAL A 321 18.10 -20.92 -0.54
C VAL A 321 16.72 -20.28 -0.33
N THR A 322 16.68 -18.94 -0.19
CA THR A 322 15.42 -18.18 0.03
C THR A 322 15.19 -17.23 -1.13
N GLY A 323 14.29 -17.60 -2.04
CA GLY A 323 14.03 -16.85 -3.27
C GLY A 323 12.57 -16.93 -3.72
N MET A 324 12.25 -16.32 -4.85
CA MET A 324 10.91 -16.42 -5.45
C MET A 324 10.74 -17.78 -6.13
N LEU A 325 9.52 -18.32 -6.16
CA LEU A 325 9.24 -19.53 -6.93
C LEU A 325 9.45 -19.26 -8.43
N ILE A 326 10.11 -20.20 -9.09
CA ILE A 326 10.26 -20.19 -10.54
C ILE A 326 8.94 -20.68 -11.14
N GLY A 327 8.24 -19.82 -11.88
CA GLY A 327 6.94 -20.17 -12.48
C GLY A 327 7.04 -20.95 -13.79
N ASN A 328 7.99 -20.59 -14.66
CA ASN A 328 8.31 -21.33 -15.87
C ASN A 328 9.73 -21.03 -16.34
N VAL A 329 10.29 -21.93 -17.16
CA VAL A 329 11.54 -21.73 -17.88
C VAL A 329 11.39 -22.17 -19.33
N ASN A 330 12.13 -21.50 -20.21
CA ASN A 330 12.16 -21.79 -21.64
C ASN A 330 13.62 -21.95 -22.07
N ILE A 331 14.06 -23.20 -22.20
CA ILE A 331 15.49 -23.53 -22.40
C ILE A 331 15.68 -24.12 -23.80
N LEU A 332 16.49 -23.46 -24.61
CA LEU A 332 16.90 -23.97 -25.93
C LEU A 332 17.92 -25.10 -25.74
N LEU A 333 17.68 -26.23 -26.40
CA LEU A 333 18.52 -27.41 -26.32
C LEU A 333 19.34 -27.56 -27.61
N ALA A 334 20.65 -27.69 -27.47
CA ALA A 334 21.53 -27.99 -28.59
C ALA A 334 21.56 -29.50 -28.86
N ILE A 335 21.84 -29.89 -30.11
CA ILE A 335 22.06 -31.30 -30.48
C ILE A 335 23.19 -31.86 -29.60
N GLY A 336 22.98 -33.05 -29.03
CA GLY A 336 23.89 -33.64 -28.03
C GLY A 336 23.40 -33.43 -26.61
N TRP A 337 24.31 -33.37 -25.65
CA TRP A 337 24.01 -33.30 -24.21
C TRP A 337 23.61 -31.90 -23.75
N ASN A 338 22.64 -31.82 -22.84
CA ASN A 338 22.16 -30.59 -22.20
C ASN A 338 21.91 -30.86 -20.72
N SER A 339 22.37 -29.99 -19.81
CA SER A 339 22.01 -30.06 -18.39
C SER A 339 20.74 -29.27 -18.11
N LEU A 340 19.82 -29.89 -17.39
CA LEU A 340 18.54 -29.31 -16.98
C LEU A 340 18.33 -29.57 -15.49
N GLY A 341 17.37 -28.86 -14.92
CA GLY A 341 17.08 -28.88 -13.50
C GLY A 341 15.59 -28.85 -13.23
N TRP A 342 15.10 -29.77 -12.39
CA TRP A 342 13.69 -29.80 -12.02
C TRP A 342 13.42 -28.91 -10.81
N PHE A 343 12.82 -27.74 -11.05
CA PHE A 343 12.51 -26.77 -9.99
C PHE A 343 11.06 -26.87 -9.48
N ASN A 344 10.17 -27.60 -10.17
CA ASN A 344 8.77 -27.69 -9.80
C ASN A 344 8.62 -28.54 -8.50
N PRO A 345 7.83 -28.08 -7.50
CA PRO A 345 7.55 -28.85 -6.28
C PRO A 345 6.88 -30.20 -6.55
N GLU A 346 6.08 -30.32 -7.60
CA GLU A 346 5.51 -31.60 -8.02
C GLU A 346 6.59 -32.43 -8.71
N GLN A 347 6.82 -33.64 -8.19
CA GLN A 347 7.77 -34.56 -8.80
C GLN A 347 7.27 -35.05 -10.17
N THR A 348 8.20 -35.35 -11.06
CA THR A 348 7.92 -35.98 -12.36
C THR A 348 8.71 -37.28 -12.50
N ASN A 349 8.59 -37.93 -13.64
CA ASN A 349 9.37 -39.12 -13.98
C ASN A 349 10.24 -38.88 -15.22
N ALA A 350 11.30 -39.67 -15.37
CA ALA A 350 12.19 -39.60 -16.51
C ALA A 350 11.45 -39.84 -17.84
N SER A 351 10.45 -40.72 -17.87
CA SER A 351 9.60 -40.93 -19.04
C SER A 351 8.84 -39.67 -19.47
N ASN A 352 8.38 -38.86 -18.51
CA ASN A 352 7.63 -37.64 -18.79
C ASN A 352 8.55 -36.56 -19.38
N ILE A 353 9.78 -36.44 -18.85
CA ILE A 353 10.82 -35.56 -19.41
C ILE A 353 11.18 -36.01 -20.83
N TYR A 354 11.41 -37.31 -21.02
CA TYR A 354 11.75 -37.87 -22.33
C TYR A 354 10.68 -37.54 -23.38
N ASN A 355 9.40 -37.72 -23.03
CA ASN A 355 8.29 -37.49 -23.96
C ASN A 355 7.97 -36.01 -24.18
N SER A 356 8.35 -35.11 -23.27
CA SER A 356 8.06 -33.68 -23.39
C SER A 356 9.10 -32.92 -24.22
N ILE A 357 10.26 -33.53 -24.50
CA ILE A 357 11.36 -32.91 -25.25
C ILE A 357 11.44 -33.52 -26.65
N ALA A 358 11.24 -32.69 -27.68
CA ALA A 358 11.33 -33.14 -29.06
C ALA A 358 12.75 -33.65 -29.40
N GLY A 359 12.82 -34.88 -29.93
CA GLY A 359 14.07 -35.54 -30.30
C GLY A 359 14.94 -35.97 -29.11
N CYS A 360 14.37 -36.09 -27.91
CA CYS A 360 15.07 -36.66 -26.76
C CYS A 360 15.41 -38.14 -27.00
N ASN A 361 16.65 -38.51 -26.73
CA ASN A 361 17.17 -39.87 -26.92
C ASN A 361 17.42 -40.59 -25.60
N ILE A 362 17.68 -39.86 -24.51
CA ILE A 362 18.07 -40.41 -23.21
C ILE A 362 17.90 -39.35 -22.12
N VAL A 363 17.51 -39.79 -20.92
CA VAL A 363 17.48 -38.97 -19.70
C VAL A 363 18.36 -39.62 -18.64
N LEU A 364 19.24 -38.84 -18.02
CA LEU A 364 20.16 -39.29 -16.97
C LEU A 364 19.97 -38.48 -15.70
N ARG A 365 19.85 -39.14 -14.55
CA ARG A 365 19.85 -38.49 -13.23
C ARG A 365 20.98 -39.05 -12.39
N TRP A 366 21.78 -38.18 -11.79
CA TRP A 366 22.87 -38.61 -10.91
C TRP A 366 22.30 -39.30 -9.65
N ASN A 367 22.87 -40.45 -9.28
CA ASN A 367 22.48 -41.21 -8.10
C ASN A 367 23.64 -41.30 -7.12
N ASN A 368 23.59 -40.49 -6.06
CA ASN A 368 24.66 -40.42 -5.06
C ASN A 368 24.94 -41.77 -4.38
N SER A 369 23.91 -42.59 -4.16
CA SER A 369 24.08 -43.89 -3.50
C SER A 369 24.83 -44.89 -4.37
N ARG A 370 24.78 -44.73 -5.69
CA ARG A 370 25.51 -45.56 -6.66
C ARG A 370 26.79 -44.90 -7.17
N ASN A 371 26.94 -43.60 -6.95
CA ASN A 371 27.99 -42.76 -7.55
C ASN A 371 28.03 -42.93 -9.08
N ASP A 372 26.85 -43.01 -9.69
CA ASP A 372 26.64 -43.25 -11.11
C ASP A 372 25.28 -42.67 -11.55
N PHE A 373 25.00 -42.62 -12.84
CA PHE A 373 23.71 -42.17 -13.37
C PHE A 373 22.67 -43.29 -13.39
N ASP A 374 21.46 -42.97 -12.94
CA ASP A 374 20.28 -43.72 -13.38
C ASP A 374 19.93 -43.29 -14.81
N VAL A 375 19.61 -44.29 -15.64
CA VAL A 375 19.49 -44.15 -17.09
C VAL A 375 18.09 -44.50 -17.53
N TYR A 376 17.44 -43.60 -18.28
CA TYR A 376 16.16 -43.86 -18.90
C TYR A 376 16.26 -43.71 -20.43
N VAL A 377 15.81 -44.75 -21.10
CA VAL A 377 15.48 -44.84 -22.53
C VAL A 377 14.19 -45.63 -22.65
N PRO A 378 13.43 -45.55 -23.76
CA PRO A 378 12.19 -46.32 -23.92
C PRO A 378 12.39 -47.82 -23.65
N GLY A 379 11.61 -48.37 -22.71
CA GLY A 379 11.68 -49.76 -22.27
C GLY A 379 12.62 -50.03 -21.10
N ALA A 380 13.39 -49.05 -20.63
CA ALA A 380 14.15 -49.14 -19.38
C ALA A 380 13.25 -48.88 -18.15
N PRO A 381 13.65 -49.32 -16.94
CA PRO A 381 12.99 -48.92 -15.71
C PRO A 381 12.96 -47.40 -15.55
N ASP A 382 11.80 -46.86 -15.22
CA ASP A 382 11.60 -45.43 -15.01
C ASP A 382 12.08 -45.01 -13.61
N PHE A 383 12.37 -43.71 -13.45
CA PHE A 383 12.77 -43.14 -12.16
C PHE A 383 12.19 -41.74 -11.94
N VAL A 384 11.97 -41.42 -10.67
CA VAL A 384 11.41 -40.14 -10.22
C VAL A 384 12.46 -39.03 -10.30
N ILE A 385 12.08 -37.86 -10.77
CA ILE A 385 12.86 -36.61 -10.72
C ILE A 385 12.11 -35.66 -9.79
N ARG A 386 12.79 -35.20 -8.73
CA ARG A 386 12.22 -34.37 -7.65
C ARG A 386 12.68 -32.93 -7.74
N GLN A 387 11.98 -32.05 -7.03
CA GLN A 387 12.40 -30.64 -6.89
C GLN A 387 13.84 -30.56 -6.39
N GLY A 388 14.68 -29.82 -7.10
CA GLY A 388 16.10 -29.66 -6.81
C GLY A 388 17.01 -30.64 -7.55
N ASP A 389 16.48 -31.66 -8.22
CA ASP A 389 17.31 -32.61 -8.98
C ASP A 389 17.85 -31.96 -10.27
N GLY A 390 19.16 -32.09 -10.49
CA GLY A 390 19.78 -31.89 -11.79
C GLY A 390 19.73 -33.18 -12.62
N PHE A 391 19.52 -33.04 -13.93
CA PHE A 391 19.50 -34.17 -14.85
C PHE A 391 20.08 -33.77 -16.21
N PHE A 392 20.57 -34.77 -16.95
CA PHE A 392 21.02 -34.60 -18.33
C PHE A 392 19.98 -35.16 -19.29
N VAL A 393 19.86 -34.50 -20.43
CA VAL A 393 19.18 -35.05 -21.61
C VAL A 393 20.11 -35.01 -22.79
N SER A 394 19.98 -35.98 -23.71
CA SER A 394 20.57 -35.85 -25.04
C SER A 394 19.48 -35.74 -26.09
N VAL A 395 19.63 -34.81 -27.04
CA VAL A 395 18.69 -34.60 -28.14
C VAL A 395 19.36 -34.77 -29.50
N ASN A 396 18.64 -35.35 -30.46
CA ASN A 396 19.13 -35.59 -31.83
C ASN A 396 18.83 -34.44 -32.82
N GLN A 397 18.02 -33.48 -32.39
CA GLN A 397 17.66 -32.28 -33.12
C GLN A 397 17.62 -31.10 -32.16
N GLN A 398 17.79 -29.89 -32.67
CA GLN A 398 17.58 -28.70 -31.85
C GLN A 398 16.12 -28.65 -31.41
N SER A 399 15.90 -28.44 -30.11
CA SER A 399 14.56 -28.41 -29.52
C SER A 399 14.52 -27.43 -28.36
N GLN A 400 13.37 -27.33 -27.70
CA GLN A 400 13.17 -26.47 -26.56
C GLN A 400 12.50 -27.28 -25.45
N TRP A 401 12.96 -27.06 -24.22
CA TRP A 401 12.27 -27.56 -23.04
C TRP A 401 11.50 -26.41 -22.38
N HIS A 402 10.21 -26.68 -22.15
CA HIS A 402 9.29 -25.82 -21.42
C HIS A 402 9.09 -26.43 -20.04
N GLY A 403 9.86 -25.97 -19.06
CA GLY A 403 9.66 -26.37 -17.67
C GLY A 403 8.58 -25.52 -17.04
N SER A 404 7.56 -26.13 -16.46
CA SER A 404 6.47 -25.48 -15.72
C SER A 404 6.22 -26.22 -14.43
#